data_AF-A0A327ZBS5-F1
#
_entry.id   AF-A0A327ZBS5-F1
#
_cell.length_a   1.000
_cell.length_b   1.000
_cell.length_c   1.000
_cell.angle_alpha   90.00
_cell.angle_beta   90.00
_cell.angle_gamma   90.00
#
_symmetry.space_group_name_H-M   'P 1'
#
loop_
_entity.id
_entity.type
_entity.pdbx_description
1 polymer ?
#
loop_
_entity_poly.entity_id
_entity_poly.type
_entity_poly.pdbx_seq_one_letter_code
_entity_poly.pdbx_strand_id
1 'polypeptide(L)'
;MTRATTSGEELLGLLGPLTEWLLSSSFEGTVECEAIVRDVAARYGHPVEAVFLADAALLTVGGRTLSYAREPGVPPLDEVSRMKELLAAIHGGLPVGEAAARLVEIRAMPPRWRRPAQVAGLVAFTVGFGISVQATWQQVGVSSLTGLLIGLLVVGSAGHRRLVLLSPFVASLLVSTVVILMSEHGLIDGGPIQLIVPALFYFIPGDAITAAALELSANRITAGAARLVYSVSVLLVLAFGALVATVLLRVPQSELFDVPVPGNLGPIGVWGGWVLFGIGVMLTFSMAARDFPWALGLILLTAAVTEVATRAFGDPFGTFAGAVVMTVVALRLGRRPGVPPAYVLYLGAFYVLTPGSHGLRGLESWIGGDPIRGVTGLADMVSLLVALAVGMLVGAAAAGPAQRGFTP
;
A
#
# COMPACT_ATOMS: atom_id res chain seq x y z
N MET A 1 -12.85 -23.15 38.57
CA MET A 1 -13.33 -23.27 37.17
C MET A 1 -12.19 -23.86 36.35
N THR A 2 -12.28 -25.15 36.05
CA THR A 2 -11.39 -25.89 35.16
C THR A 2 -11.51 -25.28 33.76
N ARG A 3 -10.46 -24.61 33.26
CA ARG A 3 -10.39 -24.25 31.82
C ARG A 3 -10.48 -25.56 31.04
N ALA A 4 -11.55 -25.75 30.27
CA ALA A 4 -11.63 -26.85 29.34
C ALA A 4 -10.38 -26.81 28.46
N THR A 5 -9.65 -27.93 28.38
CA THR A 5 -8.50 -28.06 27.48
C THR A 5 -9.01 -27.95 26.05
N THR A 6 -8.81 -26.80 25.42
CA THR A 6 -9.10 -26.57 24.00
C THR A 6 -8.50 -27.72 23.19
N SER A 7 -9.31 -28.40 22.39
CA SER A 7 -8.80 -29.49 21.55
C SER A 7 -7.88 -28.93 20.46
N GLY A 8 -6.89 -29.72 20.02
CA GLY A 8 -6.00 -29.32 18.93
C GLY A 8 -6.76 -29.03 17.62
N GLU A 9 -7.90 -29.68 17.39
CA GLU A 9 -8.76 -29.44 16.22
C GLU A 9 -9.51 -28.10 16.28
N GLU A 10 -10.06 -27.74 17.44
CA GLU A 10 -10.71 -26.43 17.63
C GLU A 10 -9.72 -25.28 17.44
N LEU A 11 -8.50 -25.43 17.95
CA LEU A 11 -7.45 -24.44 17.76
C LEU A 11 -7.02 -24.34 16.30
N LEU A 12 -6.91 -25.47 15.60
CA LEU A 12 -6.58 -25.50 14.18
C LEU A 12 -7.68 -24.84 13.32
N GLY A 13 -8.95 -24.95 13.75
CA GLY A 13 -10.08 -24.24 13.18
C GLY A 13 -10.03 -22.71 13.32
N LEU A 14 -9.30 -22.19 14.31
CA LEU A 14 -9.03 -20.75 14.47
C LEU A 14 -7.73 -20.33 13.77
N LEU A 15 -6.63 -21.02 14.07
CA LEU A 15 -5.29 -20.64 13.61
C LEU A 15 -5.12 -20.82 12.11
N GLY A 16 -5.78 -21.81 11.50
CA GLY A 16 -5.72 -22.01 10.05
C GLY A 16 -6.27 -20.82 9.26
N PRO A 17 -7.55 -20.44 9.45
CA PRO A 17 -8.11 -19.26 8.81
C PRO A 17 -7.41 -17.94 9.18
N LEU A 18 -6.90 -17.81 10.42
CA LEU A 18 -6.12 -16.64 10.84
C LEU A 18 -4.79 -16.56 10.07
N THR A 19 -4.08 -17.69 9.96
CA THR A 19 -2.83 -17.78 9.21
C THR A 19 -3.06 -17.45 7.74
N GLU A 20 -4.12 -18.01 7.15
CA GLU A 20 -4.51 -17.72 5.77
C GLU A 20 -4.81 -16.23 5.57
N TRP A 21 -5.53 -15.61 6.50
CA TRP A 21 -5.83 -14.18 6.46
C TRP A 21 -4.59 -13.30 6.58
N LEU A 22 -3.73 -13.57 7.55
CA LEU A 22 -2.44 -12.88 7.72
C LEU A 22 -1.56 -13.04 6.47
N LEU A 23 -1.63 -14.20 5.81
CA LEU A 23 -0.93 -14.43 4.56
C LEU A 23 -1.50 -13.59 3.41
N SER A 24 -2.83 -13.49 3.27
CA SER A 24 -3.43 -12.61 2.26
C SER A 24 -3.19 -11.12 2.55
N SER A 25 -3.04 -10.76 3.83
CA SER A 25 -2.81 -9.39 4.33
C SER A 25 -1.33 -9.10 4.60
N SER A 26 -0.42 -9.86 3.99
CA SER A 26 1.00 -9.99 4.38
C SER A 26 1.87 -8.74 4.27
N PHE A 27 1.31 -7.60 3.86
CA PHE A 27 1.99 -6.30 3.89
C PHE A 27 2.13 -5.71 5.31
N GLU A 28 1.58 -6.34 6.35
CA GLU A 28 1.96 -6.09 7.76
C GLU A 28 3.34 -6.71 8.13
N GLY A 29 3.93 -7.54 7.24
CA GLY A 29 5.25 -8.13 7.42
C GLY A 29 5.23 -9.53 8.05
N THR A 30 6.14 -10.41 7.59
CA THR A 30 6.16 -11.83 8.00
C THR A 30 6.47 -12.02 9.49
N VAL A 31 7.28 -11.14 10.08
CA VAL A 31 7.64 -11.19 11.51
C VAL A 31 6.41 -10.94 12.39
N GLU A 32 5.59 -9.93 12.06
CA GLU A 32 4.37 -9.61 12.81
C GLU A 32 3.32 -10.73 12.65
N CYS A 33 3.21 -11.32 11.46
CA CYS A 33 2.30 -12.45 11.21
C CYS A 33 2.65 -13.68 12.08
N GLU A 34 3.93 -14.09 12.12
CA GLU A 34 4.39 -15.20 12.97
C GLU A 34 4.14 -14.91 14.45
N ALA A 35 4.45 -13.69 14.88
CA ALA A 35 4.23 -13.19 16.22
C ALA A 35 2.75 -13.31 16.65
N ILE A 36 1.81 -12.84 15.81
CA ILE A 36 0.38 -12.90 16.07
C ILE A 36 -0.09 -14.35 16.23
N VAL A 37 0.29 -15.24 15.31
CA VAL A 37 -0.12 -16.65 15.35
C VAL A 37 0.40 -17.34 16.62
N ARG A 38 1.67 -17.12 16.97
CA ARG A 38 2.29 -17.71 18.17
C ARG A 38 1.65 -17.18 19.45
N ASP A 39 1.38 -15.86 19.55
CA ASP A 39 0.72 -15.30 20.74
C ASP A 39 -0.71 -15.83 20.89
N VAL A 40 -1.51 -15.84 19.82
CA VAL A 40 -2.88 -16.39 19.86
C VAL A 40 -2.87 -17.85 20.31
N ALA A 41 -1.96 -18.67 19.77
CA ALA A 41 -1.83 -20.07 20.16
C ALA A 41 -1.43 -20.23 21.63
N ALA A 42 -0.46 -19.42 22.10
CA ALA A 42 -0.02 -19.40 23.49
C ALA A 42 -1.16 -19.03 24.46
N ARG A 43 -2.08 -18.14 24.09
CA ARG A 43 -3.27 -17.80 24.91
C ARG A 43 -4.20 -18.99 25.15
N TYR A 44 -4.28 -19.89 24.18
CA TYR A 44 -5.07 -21.12 24.29
C TYR A 44 -4.27 -22.30 24.83
N GLY A 45 -3.02 -22.09 25.26
CA GLY A 45 -2.20 -23.10 25.93
C GLY A 45 -1.50 -24.09 25.00
N HIS A 46 -1.37 -23.77 23.71
CA HIS A 46 -0.77 -24.64 22.71
C HIS A 46 0.38 -23.92 22.00
N PRO A 47 1.64 -24.32 22.18
CA PRO A 47 2.73 -23.82 21.36
C PRO A 47 2.56 -24.32 19.92
N VAL A 48 2.85 -23.45 18.96
CA VAL A 48 2.77 -23.76 17.52
C VAL A 48 4.01 -23.27 16.82
N GLU A 49 4.37 -23.95 15.74
CA GLU A 49 5.36 -23.43 14.81
C GLU A 49 4.63 -22.76 13.65
N ALA A 50 4.96 -21.50 13.40
CA ALA A 50 4.44 -20.73 12.29
C ALA A 50 5.63 -20.13 11.54
N VAL A 51 5.65 -20.33 10.22
CA VAL A 51 6.65 -19.75 9.32
C VAL A 51 5.91 -19.04 8.20
N PHE A 52 6.20 -17.76 8.01
CA PHE A 52 5.64 -16.97 6.92
C PHE A 52 6.72 -16.55 5.92
N LEU A 53 6.43 -16.76 4.64
CA LEU A 53 7.15 -16.24 3.48
C LEU A 53 6.33 -15.11 2.84
N ALA A 54 6.74 -14.63 1.66
CA ALA A 54 6.06 -13.53 0.98
C ALA A 54 4.63 -13.91 0.53
N ASP A 55 4.44 -15.14 0.05
CA ASP A 55 3.24 -15.68 -0.60
C ASP A 55 2.84 -17.08 -0.09
N ALA A 56 3.58 -17.61 0.89
CA ALA A 56 3.32 -18.90 1.51
C ALA A 56 3.43 -18.85 3.04
N ALA A 57 2.68 -19.71 3.73
CA ALA A 57 2.80 -19.91 5.18
C ALA A 57 2.73 -21.40 5.53
N LEU A 58 3.47 -21.79 6.56
CA LEU A 58 3.43 -23.11 7.18
C LEU A 58 2.97 -22.94 8.63
N LEU A 59 1.97 -23.72 9.04
CA LEU A 59 1.47 -23.77 10.40
C LEU A 59 1.51 -25.21 10.89
N THR A 60 2.24 -25.48 11.96
CA THR A 60 2.28 -26.79 12.61
C THR A 60 1.63 -26.70 13.99
N VAL A 61 0.57 -27.49 14.19
CA VAL A 61 -0.16 -27.62 15.47
C VAL A 61 -0.23 -29.09 15.83
N GLY A 62 0.30 -29.47 17.00
CA GLY A 62 0.23 -30.85 17.51
C GLY A 62 0.77 -31.91 16.54
N GLY A 63 1.85 -31.60 15.80
CA GLY A 63 2.47 -32.50 14.81
C GLY A 63 1.78 -32.55 13.44
N ARG A 64 0.69 -31.82 13.23
CA ARG A 64 0.05 -31.66 11.91
C ARG A 64 0.49 -30.34 11.29
N THR A 65 1.10 -30.40 10.10
CA THR A 65 1.51 -29.22 9.34
C THR A 65 0.50 -28.91 8.23
N LEU A 66 0.05 -27.67 8.18
CA LEU A 66 -0.76 -27.10 7.11
C LEU A 66 0.09 -26.12 6.30
N SER A 67 -0.09 -26.14 4.98
CA SER A 67 0.56 -25.21 4.07
C SER A 67 -0.47 -24.37 3.35
N TYR A 68 -0.19 -23.07 3.28
CA TYR A 68 -1.02 -22.08 2.62
C TYR A 68 -0.21 -21.37 1.54
N ALA A 69 -0.84 -21.08 0.41
CA ALA A 69 -0.30 -20.24 -0.64
C ALA A 69 -1.36 -19.22 -1.05
N ARG A 70 -1.05 -17.92 -0.95
CA ARG A 70 -1.96 -16.82 -1.28
C ARG A 70 -1.17 -15.69 -1.93
N GLU A 71 -1.78 -15.03 -2.90
CA GLU A 71 -1.24 -13.78 -3.45
C GLU A 71 -1.47 -12.67 -2.41
N PRO A 72 -0.42 -12.02 -1.89
CA PRO A 72 -0.57 -10.95 -0.91
C PRO A 72 -1.21 -9.72 -1.57
N GLY A 73 -2.17 -9.11 -0.87
CA GLY A 73 -2.91 -7.92 -1.30
C GLY A 73 -3.12 -6.94 -0.15
N VAL A 74 -3.52 -5.71 -0.45
CA VAL A 74 -4.01 -4.78 0.57
C VAL A 74 -5.41 -5.25 0.99
N PRO A 75 -5.61 -5.71 2.24
CA PRO A 75 -6.93 -6.10 2.70
C PRO A 75 -7.86 -4.89 2.86
N PRO A 76 -9.19 -5.09 2.82
CA PRO A 76 -10.14 -4.07 3.24
C PRO A 76 -9.78 -3.51 4.62
N LEU A 77 -9.62 -2.20 4.74
CA LEU A 77 -9.11 -1.58 5.97
C LEU A 77 -10.09 -1.71 7.15
N ASP A 78 -11.39 -1.81 6.89
CA ASP A 78 -12.35 -2.08 7.96
C ASP A 78 -12.26 -3.53 8.47
N GLU A 79 -11.91 -4.49 7.61
CA GLU A 79 -11.60 -5.87 8.01
C GLU A 79 -10.36 -5.92 8.90
N VAL A 80 -9.31 -5.15 8.59
CA VAL A 80 -8.11 -5.02 9.46
C VAL A 80 -8.50 -4.46 10.84
N SER A 81 -9.32 -3.40 10.87
CA SER A 81 -9.86 -2.85 12.12
C SER A 81 -10.59 -3.92 12.94
N ARG A 82 -11.46 -4.71 12.32
CA ARG A 82 -12.20 -5.80 12.98
C ARG A 82 -11.30 -6.94 13.44
N MET A 83 -10.28 -7.29 12.66
CA MET A 83 -9.33 -8.34 13.02
C MET A 83 -8.52 -7.94 14.25
N LYS A 84 -8.03 -6.70 14.32
CA LYS A 84 -7.28 -6.22 15.49
C LYS A 84 -8.19 -6.08 16.71
N GLU A 85 -9.48 -5.73 16.55
CA GLU A 85 -10.50 -5.83 17.61
C GLU A 85 -10.68 -7.28 18.12
N LEU A 86 -10.73 -8.27 17.21
CA LEU A 86 -10.80 -9.69 17.56
C LEU A 86 -9.54 -10.15 18.31
N LEU A 87 -8.35 -9.80 17.84
CA LEU A 87 -7.09 -10.13 18.51
C LEU A 87 -7.07 -9.55 19.93
N ALA A 88 -7.51 -8.29 20.12
CA ALA A 88 -7.62 -7.69 21.45
C ALA A 88 -8.63 -8.43 22.36
N ALA A 89 -9.75 -8.91 21.82
CA ALA A 89 -10.71 -9.71 22.57
C ALA A 89 -10.13 -11.09 22.97
N ILE A 90 -9.38 -11.75 22.07
CA ILE A 90 -8.64 -12.99 22.38
C ILE A 90 -7.65 -12.74 23.52
N HIS A 91 -6.92 -11.62 23.49
CA HIS A 91 -6.05 -11.20 24.58
C HIS A 91 -6.79 -10.99 25.90
N GLY A 92 -8.04 -10.53 25.83
CA GLY A 92 -8.96 -10.38 26.96
C GLY A 92 -9.60 -11.68 27.46
N GLY A 93 -9.27 -12.84 26.85
CA GLY A 93 -9.75 -14.15 27.29
C GLY A 93 -10.97 -14.68 26.53
N LEU A 94 -11.23 -14.20 25.30
CA LEU A 94 -12.30 -14.73 24.45
C LEU A 94 -12.13 -16.25 24.21
N PRO A 95 -13.17 -17.08 24.42
CA PRO A 95 -13.11 -18.52 24.14
C PRO A 95 -12.79 -18.82 22.67
N VAL A 96 -12.07 -19.92 22.42
CA VAL A 96 -11.61 -20.31 21.08
C VAL A 96 -12.75 -20.47 20.07
N GLY A 97 -13.87 -21.08 20.47
CA GLY A 97 -15.03 -21.29 19.60
C GLY A 97 -15.70 -19.97 19.19
N GLU A 98 -15.81 -19.03 20.13
CA GLU A 98 -16.31 -17.68 19.83
C GLU A 98 -15.33 -16.89 18.95
N ALA A 99 -14.03 -17.02 19.20
CA ALA A 99 -13.01 -16.40 18.37
C ALA A 99 -13.06 -16.92 16.93
N ALA A 100 -13.20 -18.24 16.74
CA ALA A 100 -13.34 -18.86 15.43
C ALA A 100 -14.62 -18.41 14.71
N ALA A 101 -15.76 -18.35 15.42
CA ALA A 101 -17.02 -17.86 14.87
C ALA A 101 -16.91 -16.40 14.41
N ARG A 102 -16.35 -15.51 15.25
CA ARG A 102 -16.14 -14.09 14.88
C ARG A 102 -15.18 -13.93 13.72
N LEU A 103 -14.14 -14.77 13.62
CA LEU A 103 -13.22 -14.75 12.49
C LEU A 103 -13.95 -15.08 11.17
N VAL A 104 -14.84 -16.07 11.19
CA VAL A 104 -15.69 -16.42 10.04
C VAL A 104 -16.62 -15.25 9.67
N GLU A 105 -17.25 -14.61 10.66
CA GLU A 105 -18.10 -13.44 10.45
C GLU A 105 -17.34 -12.28 9.79
N ILE A 106 -16.14 -11.98 10.28
CA ILE A 106 -15.27 -10.93 9.73
C ILE A 106 -14.93 -11.23 8.27
N ARG A 107 -14.53 -12.46 7.95
CA ARG A 107 -14.19 -12.87 6.58
C ARG A 107 -15.39 -12.90 5.63
N ALA A 108 -16.61 -13.00 6.16
CA ALA A 108 -17.85 -13.00 5.39
C ALA A 108 -18.44 -11.59 5.19
N MET A 109 -17.79 -10.54 5.73
CA MET A 109 -18.30 -9.18 5.62
C MET A 109 -18.37 -8.71 4.16
N PRO A 110 -19.50 -8.13 3.72
CA PRO A 110 -19.56 -7.50 2.42
C PRO A 110 -18.64 -6.27 2.39
N PRO A 111 -18.12 -5.88 1.21
CA PRO A 111 -17.36 -4.65 1.07
C PRO A 111 -18.15 -3.45 1.58
N ARG A 112 -17.52 -2.63 2.42
CA ARG A 112 -18.17 -1.48 3.06
C ARG A 112 -18.69 -0.45 2.06
N TRP A 113 -17.90 -0.16 1.03
CA TRP A 113 -18.27 0.76 -0.03
C TRP A 113 -18.70 -0.01 -1.27
N ARG A 114 -19.83 0.40 -1.86
CA ARG A 114 -20.34 -0.19 -3.11
C ARG A 114 -19.40 0.13 -4.27
N ARG A 115 -19.45 -0.70 -5.32
CA ARG A 115 -18.65 -0.55 -6.55
C ARG A 115 -18.56 0.90 -7.10
N PRO A 116 -19.67 1.66 -7.24
CA PRO A 116 -19.57 3.05 -7.73
C PRO A 116 -18.79 3.99 -6.79
N ALA A 117 -18.89 3.77 -5.48
CA ALA A 117 -18.14 4.55 -4.50
C ALA A 117 -16.64 4.21 -4.55
N GLN A 118 -16.27 2.96 -4.83
CA GLN A 118 -14.87 2.57 -5.07
C GLN A 118 -14.31 3.23 -6.34
N VAL A 119 -15.09 3.30 -7.43
CA VAL A 119 -14.69 4.03 -8.65
C VAL A 119 -14.48 5.52 -8.35
N ALA A 120 -15.43 6.16 -7.65
CA ALA A 120 -15.28 7.55 -7.23
C ALA A 120 -14.08 7.75 -6.28
N GLY A 121 -13.80 6.75 -5.44
CA GLY A 121 -12.61 6.67 -4.61
C GLY A 121 -11.34 6.69 -5.43
N LEU A 122 -11.28 5.91 -6.51
CA LEU A 122 -10.09 5.86 -7.36
C LEU A 122 -9.89 7.16 -8.15
N VAL A 123 -10.98 7.79 -8.60
CA VAL A 123 -10.93 9.15 -9.17
C VAL A 123 -10.34 10.14 -8.15
N ALA A 124 -10.87 10.17 -6.92
CA ALA A 124 -10.38 11.05 -5.86
C ALA A 124 -8.91 10.77 -5.48
N PHE A 125 -8.52 9.49 -5.44
CA PHE A 125 -7.16 9.05 -5.20
C PHE A 125 -6.21 9.56 -6.29
N THR A 126 -6.55 9.35 -7.56
CA THR A 126 -5.74 9.76 -8.72
C THR A 126 -5.66 11.29 -8.87
N VAL A 127 -6.75 12.01 -8.60
CA VAL A 127 -6.76 13.49 -8.63
C VAL A 127 -5.97 14.07 -7.47
N GLY A 128 -6.21 13.58 -6.25
CA GLY A 128 -5.53 14.07 -5.05
C GLY A 128 -4.02 13.86 -5.12
N PHE A 129 -3.59 12.67 -5.55
CA PHE A 129 -2.19 12.40 -5.81
C PHE A 129 -1.66 13.21 -7.00
N GLY A 130 -2.43 13.32 -8.09
CA GLY A 130 -2.06 14.13 -9.25
C GLY A 130 -1.69 15.57 -8.89
N ILE A 131 -2.50 16.23 -8.05
CA ILE A 131 -2.23 17.60 -7.59
C ILE A 131 -0.87 17.71 -6.88
N SER A 132 -0.43 16.67 -6.16
CA SER A 132 0.90 16.62 -5.53
C SER A 132 2.05 16.47 -6.52
N VAL A 133 1.81 15.84 -7.67
CA VAL A 133 2.78 15.72 -8.77
C VAL A 133 2.87 17.04 -9.53
N GLN A 134 1.73 17.58 -9.91
CA GLN A 134 1.62 18.83 -10.63
C GLN A 134 0.36 19.56 -10.18
N ALA A 135 0.54 20.69 -9.51
CA ALA A 135 -0.56 21.50 -9.00
C ALA A 135 -1.20 22.34 -10.12
N THR A 136 -1.79 21.68 -11.14
CA THR A 136 -2.50 22.34 -12.26
C THR A 136 -3.95 21.88 -12.41
N TRP A 137 -4.82 22.74 -12.95
CA TRP A 137 -6.18 22.35 -13.36
C TRP A 137 -6.21 21.31 -14.48
N GLN A 138 -5.20 21.33 -15.36
CA GLN A 138 -5.00 20.27 -16.36
C GLN A 138 -4.82 18.93 -15.68
N GLN A 139 -3.94 18.85 -14.67
CA GLN A 139 -3.73 17.63 -13.91
C GLN A 139 -5.02 17.16 -13.26
N VAL A 140 -5.83 18.06 -12.68
CA VAL A 140 -7.14 17.70 -12.11
C VAL A 140 -8.06 17.08 -13.16
N GLY A 141 -8.17 17.70 -14.34
CA GLY A 141 -9.03 17.21 -15.42
C GLY A 141 -8.56 15.86 -15.98
N VAL A 142 -7.28 15.74 -16.32
CA VAL A 142 -6.70 14.50 -16.86
C VAL A 142 -6.76 13.38 -15.84
N SER A 143 -6.36 13.63 -14.58
CA SER A 143 -6.47 12.66 -13.49
C SER A 143 -7.91 12.23 -13.21
N SER A 144 -8.90 13.11 -13.41
CA SER A 144 -10.31 12.74 -13.24
C SER A 144 -10.75 11.72 -14.30
N LEU A 145 -10.37 11.95 -15.56
CA LEU A 145 -10.66 11.05 -16.66
C LEU A 145 -9.91 9.72 -16.51
N THR A 146 -8.59 9.77 -16.31
CA THR A 146 -7.77 8.55 -16.21
C THR A 146 -8.09 7.77 -14.94
N GLY A 147 -8.33 8.45 -13.80
CA GLY A 147 -8.79 7.83 -12.56
C GLY A 147 -10.15 7.12 -12.72
N LEU A 148 -11.05 7.66 -13.56
CA LEU A 148 -12.32 7.00 -13.88
C LEU A 148 -12.08 5.72 -14.70
N LEU A 149 -11.21 5.78 -15.72
CA LEU A 149 -10.85 4.61 -16.54
C LEU A 149 -10.25 3.49 -15.69
N ILE A 150 -9.30 3.85 -14.81
CA ILE A 150 -8.67 2.91 -13.88
C ILE A 150 -9.69 2.40 -12.87
N GLY A 151 -10.59 3.25 -12.37
CA GLY A 151 -11.64 2.84 -11.43
C GLY A 151 -12.55 1.78 -12.03
N LEU A 152 -12.99 1.99 -13.27
CA LEU A 152 -13.82 1.03 -14.00
C LEU A 152 -13.06 -0.27 -14.30
N LEU A 153 -11.76 -0.19 -14.64
CA LEU A 153 -10.93 -1.37 -14.87
C LEU A 153 -10.75 -2.21 -13.60
N VAL A 154 -10.40 -1.58 -12.48
CA VAL A 154 -10.18 -2.25 -11.18
C VAL A 154 -11.47 -2.89 -10.69
N VAL A 155 -12.57 -2.13 -10.68
CA VAL A 155 -13.86 -2.64 -10.18
C VAL A 155 -14.48 -3.65 -11.15
N GLY A 156 -14.27 -3.50 -12.45
CA GLY A 156 -14.76 -4.43 -13.48
C GLY A 156 -13.97 -5.74 -13.55
N SER A 157 -12.68 -5.71 -13.24
CA SER A 157 -11.83 -6.90 -13.15
C SER A 157 -12.03 -7.68 -11.84
N ALA A 158 -12.62 -7.05 -10.81
CA ALA A 158 -12.90 -7.68 -9.53
C ALA A 158 -13.75 -8.96 -9.69
N GLY A 159 -13.14 -10.11 -9.35
CA GLY A 159 -13.75 -11.44 -9.49
C GLY A 159 -13.16 -12.31 -10.62
N HIS A 160 -12.33 -11.75 -11.49
CA HIS A 160 -11.68 -12.50 -12.58
C HIS A 160 -10.16 -12.50 -12.42
N ARG A 161 -9.60 -13.58 -11.86
CA ARG A 161 -8.15 -13.69 -11.56
C ARG A 161 -7.25 -13.32 -12.73
N ARG A 162 -7.60 -13.75 -13.95
CA ARG A 162 -6.83 -13.42 -15.17
C ARG A 162 -6.82 -11.93 -15.48
N LEU A 163 -7.95 -11.24 -15.28
CA LEU A 163 -8.05 -9.80 -15.53
C LEU A 163 -7.29 -9.00 -14.49
N VAL A 164 -7.29 -9.45 -13.22
CA VAL A 164 -6.50 -8.82 -12.15
C VAL A 164 -5.01 -8.91 -12.46
N LEU A 165 -4.50 -10.07 -12.87
CA LEU A 165 -3.08 -10.25 -13.22
C LEU A 165 -2.62 -9.36 -14.39
N LEU A 166 -3.50 -9.13 -15.38
CA LEU A 166 -3.21 -8.29 -16.54
C LEU A 166 -3.52 -6.80 -16.30
N SER A 167 -4.18 -6.47 -15.19
CA SER A 167 -4.67 -5.11 -14.94
C SER A 167 -3.59 -4.05 -14.94
N PRO A 168 -2.37 -4.23 -14.39
CA PRO A 168 -1.33 -3.20 -14.45
C PRO A 168 -0.92 -2.90 -15.91
N PHE A 169 -0.75 -3.94 -16.74
CA PHE A 169 -0.41 -3.77 -18.14
C PHE A 169 -1.50 -3.03 -18.91
N VAL A 170 -2.76 -3.49 -18.77
CA VAL A 170 -3.92 -2.89 -19.46
C VAL A 170 -4.14 -1.45 -19.00
N ALA A 171 -3.99 -1.18 -17.71
CA ALA A 171 -4.08 0.15 -17.12
C ALA A 171 -3.05 1.11 -17.73
N SER A 172 -1.79 0.68 -17.75
CA SER A 172 -0.70 1.48 -18.32
C SER A 172 -0.93 1.75 -19.80
N LEU A 173 -1.19 0.72 -20.59
CA LEU A 173 -1.48 0.87 -22.01
C LEU A 173 -2.64 1.83 -22.26
N LEU A 174 -3.75 1.68 -21.52
CA LEU A 174 -4.94 2.52 -21.66
C LEU A 174 -4.66 3.99 -21.31
N VAL A 175 -4.07 4.24 -20.13
CA VAL A 175 -3.78 5.60 -19.66
C VAL A 175 -2.78 6.28 -20.56
N SER A 176 -1.67 5.61 -20.89
CA SER A 176 -0.64 6.17 -21.78
C SER A 176 -1.22 6.47 -23.16
N THR A 177 -2.04 5.59 -23.72
CA THR A 177 -2.71 5.85 -25.02
C THR A 177 -3.56 7.11 -24.96
N VAL A 178 -4.39 7.26 -23.92
CA VAL A 178 -5.26 8.44 -23.76
C VAL A 178 -4.43 9.71 -23.61
N VAL A 179 -3.44 9.73 -22.72
CA VAL A 179 -2.63 10.93 -22.46
C VAL A 179 -1.77 11.31 -23.68
N ILE A 180 -1.15 10.34 -24.35
CA ILE A 180 -0.38 10.61 -25.57
C ILE A 180 -1.28 11.17 -26.67
N LEU A 181 -2.48 10.61 -26.88
CA LEU A 181 -3.43 11.15 -27.84
C LEU A 181 -3.85 12.58 -27.49
N MET A 182 -4.06 12.90 -26.20
CA MET A 182 -4.33 14.27 -25.78
C MET A 182 -3.16 15.20 -26.08
N SER A 183 -1.92 14.73 -25.92
CA SER A 183 -0.70 15.46 -26.27
C SER A 183 -0.63 15.77 -27.77
N GLU A 184 -0.82 14.76 -28.61
CA GLU A 184 -0.77 14.87 -30.08
C GLU A 184 -1.82 15.84 -30.65
N HIS A 185 -2.95 15.97 -29.98
CA HIS A 185 -4.02 16.91 -30.37
C HIS A 185 -3.86 18.30 -29.72
N GLY A 186 -2.77 18.56 -28.99
CA GLY A 186 -2.52 19.84 -28.33
C GLY A 186 -3.52 20.18 -27.22
N LEU A 187 -4.11 19.15 -26.57
CA LEU A 187 -5.07 19.33 -25.48
C LEU A 187 -4.41 19.48 -24.10
N ILE A 188 -3.11 19.21 -24.01
CA ILE A 188 -2.33 19.26 -22.77
C ILE A 188 -0.98 19.94 -23.02
N ASP A 189 -0.51 20.65 -22.00
CA ASP A 189 0.82 21.25 -21.95
C ASP A 189 1.81 20.36 -21.18
N GLY A 190 3.10 20.43 -21.53
CA GLY A 190 4.18 19.74 -20.82
C GLY A 190 4.30 18.25 -21.15
N GLY A 191 4.97 17.51 -20.27
CA GLY A 191 5.33 16.11 -20.47
C GLY A 191 4.21 15.12 -20.14
N PRO A 192 3.87 14.16 -21.04
CA PRO A 192 2.83 13.15 -20.79
C PRO A 192 3.07 12.30 -19.53
N ILE A 193 4.33 12.03 -19.17
CA ILE A 193 4.71 11.19 -18.03
C ILE A 193 4.08 11.70 -16.72
N GLN A 194 4.07 13.02 -16.49
CA GLN A 194 3.54 13.60 -15.25
C GLN A 194 2.03 13.38 -15.08
N LEU A 195 1.31 13.26 -16.19
CA LEU A 195 -0.13 13.03 -16.21
C LEU A 195 -0.49 11.53 -16.17
N ILE A 196 0.40 10.65 -16.62
CA ILE A 196 0.22 9.19 -16.62
C ILE A 196 0.41 8.61 -15.22
N VAL A 197 1.51 8.97 -14.55
CA VAL A 197 1.93 8.36 -13.27
C VAL A 197 0.84 8.41 -12.20
N PRO A 198 0.07 9.51 -12.01
CA PRO A 198 -0.96 9.55 -10.98
C PRO A 198 -2.09 8.54 -11.16
N ALA A 199 -2.43 8.19 -12.40
CA ALA A 199 -3.45 7.19 -12.69
C ALA A 199 -2.95 5.76 -12.43
N LEU A 200 -1.66 5.53 -12.65
CA LEU A 200 -1.02 4.23 -12.41
C LEU A 200 -0.60 4.03 -10.97
N PHE A 201 -0.69 5.06 -10.14
CA PHE A 201 -0.24 5.03 -8.74
C PHE A 201 -0.91 3.96 -7.89
N TYR A 202 -2.16 3.61 -8.20
CA TYR A 202 -2.85 2.49 -7.54
C TYR A 202 -2.15 1.14 -7.78
N PHE A 203 -1.57 0.93 -8.96
CA PHE A 203 -0.86 -0.29 -9.33
C PHE A 203 0.61 -0.29 -8.94
N ILE A 204 1.15 0.85 -8.50
CA ILE A 204 2.51 0.91 -7.97
C ILE A 204 2.51 0.14 -6.63
N PRO A 205 3.31 -0.94 -6.50
CA PRO A 205 3.26 -1.86 -5.37
C PRO A 205 4.01 -1.29 -4.16
N GLY A 206 3.64 -0.09 -3.72
CA GLY A 206 4.35 0.66 -2.68
C GLY A 206 4.35 -0.05 -1.33
N ASP A 207 3.26 -0.74 -0.99
CA ASP A 207 3.13 -1.63 0.17
C ASP A 207 4.12 -2.80 0.11
N ALA A 208 4.26 -3.45 -1.04
CA ALA A 208 5.22 -4.54 -1.24
C ALA A 208 6.66 -4.07 -1.15
N ILE A 209 6.98 -2.92 -1.74
CA ILE A 209 8.30 -2.31 -1.66
C ILE A 209 8.66 -1.97 -0.20
N THR A 210 7.69 -1.47 0.56
CA THR A 210 7.87 -1.11 1.97
C THR A 210 8.07 -2.33 2.85
N ALA A 211 7.20 -3.32 2.70
CA ALA A 211 7.32 -4.59 3.39
C ALA A 211 8.66 -5.26 3.06
N ALA A 212 9.12 -5.17 1.81
CA ALA A 212 10.43 -5.66 1.39
C ALA A 212 11.57 -4.98 2.16
N ALA A 213 11.56 -3.63 2.20
CA ALA A 213 12.55 -2.85 2.92
C ALA A 213 12.58 -3.18 4.42
N LEU A 214 11.42 -3.27 5.07
CA LEU A 214 11.30 -3.64 6.48
C LEU A 214 11.84 -5.05 6.74
N GLU A 215 11.50 -6.01 5.89
CA GLU A 215 11.96 -7.39 6.04
C GLU A 215 13.44 -7.58 5.81
N LEU A 216 14.00 -6.91 4.79
CA LEU A 216 15.44 -6.91 4.56
C LEU A 216 16.18 -6.33 5.77
N SER A 217 15.66 -5.26 6.37
CA SER A 217 16.23 -4.68 7.58
C SER A 217 16.09 -5.57 8.82
N ALA A 218 15.03 -6.39 8.89
CA ALA A 218 14.80 -7.38 9.93
C ALA A 218 15.48 -8.73 9.64
N ASN A 219 16.41 -8.78 8.68
CA ASN A 219 17.14 -9.98 8.26
C ASN A 219 16.25 -11.13 7.73
N ARG A 220 15.04 -10.81 7.26
CA ARG A 220 14.10 -11.72 6.57
C ARG A 220 14.35 -11.69 5.06
N ILE A 221 15.55 -12.14 4.68
CA ILE A 221 16.10 -11.97 3.32
C ILE A 221 15.17 -12.55 2.24
N THR A 222 14.65 -13.76 2.43
CA THR A 222 13.83 -14.45 1.41
C THR A 222 12.53 -13.70 1.12
N ALA A 223 11.78 -13.32 2.16
CA ALA A 223 10.51 -12.62 1.99
C ALA A 223 10.71 -11.20 1.44
N GLY A 224 11.72 -10.50 1.96
CA GLY A 224 12.05 -9.15 1.51
C GLY A 224 12.52 -9.10 0.06
N ALA A 225 13.42 -10.00 -0.34
CA ALA A 225 13.89 -10.10 -1.72
C ALA A 225 12.76 -10.47 -2.69
N ALA A 226 11.91 -11.43 -2.34
CA ALA A 226 10.78 -11.85 -3.18
C ALA A 226 9.81 -10.69 -3.44
N ARG A 227 9.44 -9.92 -2.41
CA ARG A 227 8.58 -8.74 -2.55
C ARG A 227 9.23 -7.62 -3.35
N LEU A 228 10.53 -7.40 -3.20
CA LEU A 228 11.25 -6.41 -3.99
C LEU A 228 11.28 -6.79 -5.48
N VAL A 229 11.60 -8.05 -5.80
CA VAL A 229 11.61 -8.55 -7.18
C VAL A 229 10.21 -8.50 -7.80
N TYR A 230 9.18 -8.89 -7.06
CA TYR A 230 7.78 -8.72 -7.47
C TYR A 230 7.48 -7.27 -7.80
N SER A 231 7.88 -6.35 -6.91
CA SER A 231 7.62 -4.92 -7.08
C SER A 231 8.27 -4.34 -8.33
N VAL A 232 9.55 -4.67 -8.55
CA VAL A 232 10.28 -4.29 -9.78
C VAL A 232 9.60 -4.86 -11.02
N SER A 233 9.13 -6.11 -10.96
CA SER A 233 8.42 -6.74 -12.07
C SER A 233 7.13 -6.00 -12.43
N VAL A 234 6.34 -5.58 -11.45
CA VAL A 234 5.13 -4.77 -11.69
C VAL A 234 5.48 -3.41 -12.29
N LEU A 235 6.53 -2.73 -11.80
CA LEU A 235 6.99 -1.46 -12.38
C LEU A 235 7.44 -1.63 -13.84
N LEU A 236 8.13 -2.72 -14.18
CA LEU A 236 8.51 -3.04 -15.56
C LEU A 236 7.28 -3.31 -16.44
N VAL A 237 6.27 -4.00 -15.92
CA VAL A 237 5.00 -4.22 -16.65
C VAL A 237 4.28 -2.91 -16.91
N LEU A 238 4.25 -1.99 -15.94
CA LEU A 238 3.70 -0.64 -16.11
C LEU A 238 4.48 0.13 -17.19
N ALA A 239 5.81 0.20 -17.07
CA ALA A 239 6.65 0.89 -18.05
C ALA A 239 6.50 0.28 -19.47
N PHE A 240 6.36 -1.04 -19.57
CA PHE A 240 6.13 -1.74 -20.83
C PHE A 240 4.75 -1.43 -21.44
N GLY A 241 3.70 -1.25 -20.64
CA GLY A 241 2.41 -0.79 -21.15
C GLY A 241 2.49 0.59 -21.82
N ALA A 242 3.24 1.52 -21.23
CA ALA A 242 3.49 2.84 -21.79
C ALA A 242 4.32 2.76 -23.08
N LEU A 243 5.32 1.89 -23.14
CA LEU A 243 6.09 1.59 -24.35
C LEU A 243 5.19 1.07 -25.47
N VAL A 244 4.29 0.13 -25.19
CA VAL A 244 3.38 -0.41 -26.21
C VAL A 244 2.48 0.70 -26.75
N ALA A 245 2.03 1.64 -25.91
CA ALA A 245 1.23 2.78 -26.35
C ALA A 245 1.97 3.64 -27.39
N THR A 246 3.25 3.98 -27.17
CA THR A 246 4.01 4.79 -28.14
C THR A 246 4.20 4.08 -29.47
N VAL A 247 4.48 2.77 -29.44
CA VAL A 247 4.62 1.96 -30.66
C VAL A 247 3.30 1.88 -31.44
N LEU A 248 2.17 1.67 -30.76
CA LEU A 248 0.85 1.62 -31.40
C LEU A 248 0.45 2.96 -32.02
N LEU A 249 0.75 4.06 -31.34
CA LEU A 249 0.46 5.41 -31.80
C LEU A 249 1.50 5.96 -32.79
N ARG A 250 2.61 5.25 -33.00
CA ARG A 250 3.74 5.66 -33.86
C ARG A 250 4.35 7.00 -33.43
N VAL A 251 4.31 7.29 -32.14
CA VAL A 251 4.90 8.49 -31.54
C VAL A 251 6.36 8.19 -31.18
N PRO A 252 7.33 9.06 -31.52
CA PRO A 252 8.71 8.89 -31.09
C PRO A 252 8.80 8.77 -29.57
N GLN A 253 9.59 7.81 -29.08
CA GLN A 253 9.77 7.62 -27.64
C GLN A 253 10.30 8.89 -26.96
N SER A 254 11.09 9.70 -27.66
CA SER A 254 11.60 11.01 -27.21
C SER A 254 10.51 12.02 -26.82
N GLU A 255 9.26 11.79 -27.22
CA GLU A 255 8.12 12.64 -26.84
C GLU A 255 7.49 12.25 -25.50
N LEU A 256 7.90 11.12 -24.90
CA LEU A 256 7.69 10.82 -23.48
C LEU A 256 8.72 11.58 -22.64
N PHE A 257 8.69 12.91 -22.69
CA PHE A 257 9.56 13.73 -21.86
C PHE A 257 8.92 14.06 -20.52
N ASP A 258 9.75 14.23 -19.49
CA ASP A 258 9.35 14.70 -18.17
C ASP A 258 9.55 16.23 -18.09
N VAL A 259 8.62 16.99 -18.69
CA VAL A 259 8.64 18.47 -18.65
C VAL A 259 7.51 18.97 -17.74
N PRO A 260 7.84 19.59 -16.61
CA PRO A 260 6.82 20.10 -15.69
C PRO A 260 6.14 21.36 -16.22
N VAL A 261 4.84 21.47 -15.95
CA VAL A 261 4.07 22.69 -16.12
C VAL A 261 4.03 23.43 -14.78
N PRO A 262 4.31 24.75 -14.75
CA PRO A 262 4.19 25.54 -13.53
C PRO A 262 2.80 25.42 -12.90
N GLY A 263 2.76 25.24 -11.59
CA GLY A 263 1.51 25.10 -10.86
C GLY A 263 0.63 26.36 -10.98
N ASN A 264 -0.66 26.16 -11.29
CA ASN A 264 -1.68 27.21 -11.32
C ASN A 264 -2.77 27.03 -10.25
N LEU A 265 -2.61 26.03 -9.38
CA LEU A 265 -3.35 25.88 -8.13
C LEU A 265 -2.57 26.57 -6.99
N GLY A 266 -3.28 27.38 -6.18
CA GLY A 266 -2.70 27.97 -4.99
C GLY A 266 -2.39 26.95 -3.89
N PRO A 267 -1.70 27.34 -2.80
CA PRO A 267 -1.32 26.41 -1.71
C PRO A 267 -2.50 25.65 -1.08
N ILE A 268 -3.67 26.30 -1.00
CA ILE A 268 -4.92 25.68 -0.52
C ILE A 268 -5.33 24.51 -1.42
N GLY A 269 -5.08 24.62 -2.73
CA GLY A 269 -5.36 23.55 -3.69
C GLY A 269 -4.51 22.30 -3.44
N VAL A 270 -3.23 22.46 -3.07
CA VAL A 270 -2.33 21.34 -2.76
C VAL A 270 -2.80 20.58 -1.51
N TRP A 271 -3.13 21.29 -0.44
CA TRP A 271 -3.67 20.68 0.78
C TRP A 271 -5.05 20.06 0.56
N GLY A 272 -5.90 20.71 -0.25
CA GLY A 272 -7.16 20.13 -0.71
C GLY A 272 -6.96 18.84 -1.50
N GLY A 273 -5.89 18.73 -2.28
CA GLY A 273 -5.46 17.52 -2.97
C GLY A 273 -5.20 16.36 -2.00
N TRP A 274 -4.49 16.59 -0.89
CA TRP A 274 -4.27 15.56 0.13
C TRP A 274 -5.54 15.13 0.87
N VAL A 275 -6.48 16.05 1.09
CA VAL A 275 -7.81 15.72 1.64
C VAL A 275 -8.57 14.81 0.66
N LEU A 276 -8.59 15.19 -0.63
CA LEU A 276 -9.23 14.40 -1.67
C LEU A 276 -8.57 13.02 -1.83
N PHE A 277 -7.23 12.97 -1.74
CA PHE A 277 -6.46 11.74 -1.73
C PHE A 277 -6.88 10.83 -0.56
N GLY A 278 -6.99 11.37 0.66
CA GLY A 278 -7.47 10.64 1.82
C GLY A 278 -8.88 10.08 1.65
N ILE A 279 -9.80 10.85 1.06
CA ILE A 279 -11.14 10.37 0.71
C ILE A 279 -11.04 9.22 -0.29
N GLY A 280 -10.16 9.36 -1.29
CA GLY A 280 -9.87 8.31 -2.26
C GLY A 280 -9.36 7.02 -1.62
N VAL A 281 -8.42 7.12 -0.68
CA VAL A 281 -7.94 5.98 0.13
C VAL A 281 -9.09 5.33 0.90
N MET A 282 -9.93 6.15 1.56
CA MET A 282 -11.05 5.63 2.35
C MET A 282 -12.02 4.81 1.51
N LEU A 283 -12.41 5.34 0.35
CA LEU A 283 -13.38 4.71 -0.54
C LEU A 283 -12.80 3.50 -1.29
N THR A 284 -11.55 3.61 -1.76
CA THR A 284 -10.87 2.55 -2.53
C THR A 284 -10.55 1.34 -1.67
N PHE A 285 -9.97 1.55 -0.49
CA PHE A 285 -9.50 0.48 0.39
C PHE A 285 -10.49 0.11 1.50
N SER A 286 -11.78 0.48 1.35
CA SER A 286 -12.85 0.11 2.30
C SER A 286 -12.60 0.54 3.75
N MET A 287 -11.96 1.68 3.97
CA MET A 287 -11.74 2.21 5.31
C MET A 287 -13.08 2.61 5.97
N ALA A 288 -13.21 2.33 7.26
CA ALA A 288 -14.36 2.80 8.03
C ALA A 288 -14.33 4.32 8.17
N ALA A 289 -15.50 4.98 8.00
CA ALA A 289 -15.61 6.43 8.11
C ALA A 289 -15.19 6.99 9.49
N ARG A 290 -15.27 6.18 10.55
CA ARG A 290 -14.79 6.54 11.90
C ARG A 290 -13.25 6.61 11.97
N ASP A 291 -12.56 5.86 11.11
CA ASP A 291 -11.10 5.75 11.08
C ASP A 291 -10.50 6.90 10.22
N PHE A 292 -11.29 7.45 9.30
CA PHE A 292 -10.88 8.46 8.33
C PHE A 292 -10.25 9.73 8.95
N PRO A 293 -10.81 10.38 10.00
CA PRO A 293 -10.19 11.59 10.56
C PRO A 293 -8.77 11.35 11.08
N TRP A 294 -8.51 10.18 11.65
CA TRP A 294 -7.19 9.80 12.14
C TRP A 294 -6.21 9.54 11.00
N ALA A 295 -6.65 8.79 9.97
CA ALA A 295 -5.85 8.53 8.79
C ALA A 295 -5.54 9.83 8.02
N LEU A 296 -6.53 10.70 7.83
CA LEU A 296 -6.36 12.00 7.19
C LEU A 296 -5.39 12.89 7.98
N GLY A 297 -5.54 12.95 9.30
CA GLY A 297 -4.61 13.69 10.16
C GLY A 297 -3.16 13.23 9.98
N LEU A 298 -2.94 11.92 9.87
CA LEU A 298 -1.61 11.36 9.63
C LEU A 298 -1.10 11.65 8.20
N ILE A 299 -1.95 11.54 7.18
CA ILE A 299 -1.60 11.91 5.79
C ILE A 299 -1.11 13.36 5.74
N LEU A 300 -1.88 14.29 6.30
CA LEU A 300 -1.54 15.72 6.30
C LEU A 300 -0.27 16.00 7.09
N LEU A 301 -0.09 15.35 8.25
CA LEU A 301 1.11 15.49 9.06
C LEU A 301 2.35 14.98 8.32
N THR A 302 2.27 13.79 7.72
CA THR A 302 3.37 13.22 6.95
C THR A 302 3.73 14.09 5.75
N ALA A 303 2.72 14.60 5.03
CA ALA A 303 2.93 15.53 3.92
C ALA A 303 3.64 16.82 4.38
N ALA A 304 3.18 17.42 5.48
CA ALA A 304 3.77 18.64 6.02
C ALA A 304 5.23 18.45 6.44
N VAL A 305 5.52 17.36 7.17
CA VAL A 305 6.88 17.07 7.62
C VAL A 305 7.79 16.79 6.43
N THR A 306 7.33 15.99 5.48
CA THR A 306 8.10 15.64 4.28
C THR A 306 8.40 16.91 3.47
N GLU A 307 7.41 17.75 3.20
CA GLU A 307 7.58 18.99 2.44
C GLU A 307 8.55 19.97 3.10
N VAL A 308 8.42 20.19 4.42
CA VAL A 308 9.31 21.08 5.18
C VAL A 308 10.75 20.54 5.19
N ALA A 309 10.92 19.25 5.45
CA ALA A 309 12.24 18.63 5.51
C ALA A 309 12.90 18.54 4.12
N THR A 310 12.14 18.27 3.06
CA THR A 310 12.61 18.30 1.67
C THR A 310 13.13 19.68 1.30
N ARG A 311 12.41 20.76 1.64
CA ARG A 311 12.86 22.13 1.36
C ARG A 311 14.16 22.50 2.07
N ALA A 312 14.40 21.94 3.25
CA ALA A 312 15.58 22.24 4.05
C ALA A 312 16.80 21.37 3.69
N PHE A 313 16.58 20.09 3.34
CA PHE A 313 17.65 19.08 3.27
C PHE A 313 17.59 18.16 2.04
N GLY A 314 16.62 18.34 1.14
CA GLY A 314 16.42 17.53 -0.07
C GLY A 314 15.53 16.29 0.14
N ASP A 315 15.14 15.67 -0.97
CA ASP A 315 14.12 14.62 -1.03
C ASP A 315 14.41 13.37 -0.17
N PRO A 316 15.65 12.83 -0.13
CA PRO A 316 15.93 11.66 0.70
C PRO A 316 15.71 11.95 2.19
N PHE A 317 16.15 13.11 2.67
CA PHE A 317 15.97 13.47 4.07
C PHE A 317 14.51 13.81 4.38
N GLY A 318 13.80 14.47 3.46
CA GLY A 318 12.35 14.71 3.58
C GLY A 318 11.58 13.41 3.77
N THR A 319 11.87 12.43 2.92
CA THR A 319 11.27 11.08 2.99
C THR A 319 11.62 10.36 4.29
N PHE A 320 12.87 10.43 4.72
CA PHE A 320 13.30 9.90 6.02
C PHE A 320 12.52 10.52 7.18
N ALA A 321 12.45 11.86 7.24
CA ALA A 321 11.76 12.58 8.33
C ALA A 321 10.26 12.28 8.35
N GLY A 322 9.62 12.29 7.17
CA GLY A 322 8.23 11.88 7.00
C GLY A 322 7.99 10.46 7.49
N ALA A 323 8.85 9.51 7.11
CA ALA A 323 8.78 8.11 7.54
C ALA A 323 8.91 7.95 9.07
N VAL A 324 9.84 8.67 9.71
CA VAL A 324 10.00 8.68 11.17
C VAL A 324 8.71 9.15 11.85
N VAL A 325 8.21 10.34 11.47
CA VAL A 325 7.03 10.92 12.12
C VAL A 325 5.79 10.07 11.89
N MET A 326 5.56 9.64 10.65
CA MET A 326 4.48 8.74 10.28
C MET A 326 4.49 7.50 11.17
N THR A 327 5.63 6.82 11.26
CA THR A 327 5.77 5.55 12.01
C THR A 327 5.56 5.75 13.50
N VAL A 328 6.18 6.79 14.09
CA VAL A 328 6.02 7.10 15.51
C VAL A 328 4.56 7.38 15.86
N VAL A 329 3.89 8.20 15.07
CA VAL A 329 2.51 8.61 15.33
C VAL A 329 1.55 7.45 15.10
N ALA A 330 1.69 6.70 14.00
CA ALA A 330 0.86 5.53 13.71
C ALA A 330 0.97 4.47 14.81
N LEU A 331 2.19 4.11 15.24
CA LEU A 331 2.40 3.10 16.28
C LEU A 331 1.90 3.57 17.65
N ARG A 332 2.07 4.85 18.01
CA ARG A 332 1.57 5.37 19.30
C ARG A 332 0.05 5.50 19.33
N LEU A 333 -0.56 5.95 18.22
CA LEU A 333 -2.01 6.06 18.10
C LEU A 333 -2.67 4.69 18.02
N GLY A 334 -2.13 3.77 17.23
CA GLY A 334 -2.67 2.41 17.06
C GLY A 334 -2.65 1.55 18.33
N ARG A 335 -1.92 1.97 19.38
CA ARG A 335 -1.95 1.33 20.71
C ARG A 335 -3.11 1.81 21.59
N ARG A 336 -3.78 2.91 21.21
CA ARG A 336 -4.83 3.50 22.04
C ARG A 336 -6.17 2.79 21.79
N PRO A 337 -6.91 2.43 22.85
CA PRO A 337 -8.26 1.91 22.70
C PRO A 337 -9.16 2.89 21.94
N GLY A 338 -9.93 2.38 20.98
CA GLY A 338 -10.88 3.17 20.18
C GLY A 338 -10.24 3.98 19.04
N VAL A 339 -8.93 3.87 18.81
CA VAL A 339 -8.23 4.47 17.68
C VAL A 339 -7.96 3.38 16.62
N PRO A 340 -7.92 3.71 15.31
CA PRO A 340 -7.69 2.71 14.28
C PRO A 340 -6.33 2.03 14.42
N PRO A 341 -6.18 0.75 13.99
CA PRO A 341 -4.89 0.07 14.00
C PRO A 341 -3.82 0.80 13.20
N ALA A 342 -2.56 0.60 13.57
CA ALA A 342 -1.43 1.28 12.93
C ALA A 342 -1.41 1.10 11.41
N TYR A 343 -1.71 -0.10 10.89
CA TYR A 343 -1.77 -0.36 9.44
C TYR A 343 -2.81 0.51 8.71
N VAL A 344 -4.00 0.69 9.30
CA VAL A 344 -5.07 1.54 8.74
C VAL A 344 -4.65 3.01 8.65
N LEU A 345 -3.90 3.48 9.65
CA LEU A 345 -3.36 4.84 9.67
C LEU A 345 -2.22 5.01 8.65
N TYR A 346 -1.34 4.00 8.57
CA TYR A 346 -0.11 4.05 7.80
C TYR A 346 -0.36 4.03 6.29
N LEU A 347 -1.32 3.25 5.78
CA LEU A 347 -1.48 3.03 4.33
C LEU A 347 -1.52 4.34 3.52
N GLY A 348 -2.41 5.26 3.88
CA GLY A 348 -2.55 6.53 3.18
C GLY A 348 -1.33 7.45 3.38
N ALA A 349 -0.82 7.53 4.60
CA ALA A 349 0.33 8.39 4.91
C ALA A 349 1.62 7.90 4.24
N PHE A 350 1.72 6.60 3.99
CA PHE A 350 2.84 6.00 3.29
C PHE A 350 2.83 6.37 1.80
N TYR A 351 1.67 6.35 1.16
CA TYR A 351 1.55 6.78 -0.23
C TYR A 351 2.07 8.21 -0.44
N VAL A 352 2.02 9.08 0.58
CA VAL A 352 2.60 10.44 0.53
C VAL A 352 4.12 10.44 0.30
N LEU A 353 4.82 9.38 0.71
CA LEU A 353 6.29 9.27 0.57
C LEU A 353 6.71 8.79 -0.82
N THR A 354 5.77 8.26 -1.61
CA THR A 354 5.84 8.05 -3.08
C THR A 354 7.07 7.35 -3.69
N PRO A 355 7.83 6.46 -3.01
CA PRO A 355 9.09 5.97 -3.56
C PRO A 355 8.93 5.22 -4.88
N GLY A 356 7.87 4.43 -5.04
CA GLY A 356 7.61 3.67 -6.26
C GLY A 356 7.27 4.53 -7.49
N SER A 357 6.78 5.75 -7.30
CA SER A 357 6.48 6.67 -8.42
C SER A 357 7.75 7.19 -9.08
N HIS A 358 8.83 7.40 -8.32
CA HIS A 358 10.15 7.77 -8.85
C HIS A 358 10.74 6.63 -9.69
N GLY A 359 10.57 5.39 -9.25
CA GLY A 359 10.99 4.21 -10.02
C GLY A 359 10.28 4.10 -11.36
N LEU A 360 8.95 4.28 -11.38
CA LEU A 360 8.17 4.26 -12.61
C LEU A 360 8.60 5.39 -13.57
N ARG A 361 8.74 6.64 -13.07
CA ARG A 361 9.22 7.77 -13.87
C ARG A 361 10.62 7.53 -14.44
N GLY A 362 11.52 6.92 -13.67
CA GLY A 362 12.85 6.54 -14.13
C GLY A 362 12.79 5.52 -15.27
N LEU A 363 11.97 4.47 -15.13
CA LEU A 363 11.78 3.47 -16.20
C LEU A 363 11.16 4.09 -17.46
N GLU A 364 10.13 4.93 -17.31
CA GLU A 364 9.47 5.60 -18.43
C GLU A 364 10.40 6.60 -19.12
N SER A 365 11.21 7.36 -18.39
CA SER A 365 12.21 8.27 -18.96
C SER A 365 13.30 7.52 -19.72
N TRP A 366 13.75 6.37 -19.18
CA TRP A 366 14.72 5.52 -19.87
C TRP A 366 14.17 5.01 -21.20
N ILE A 367 12.94 4.49 -21.18
CA ILE A 367 12.22 4.03 -22.37
C ILE A 367 11.97 5.18 -23.35
N GLY A 368 11.70 6.38 -22.82
CA GLY A 368 11.50 7.62 -23.57
C GLY A 368 12.77 8.15 -24.25
N GLY A 369 13.90 7.43 -24.20
CA GLY A 369 15.13 7.85 -24.88
C GLY A 369 15.98 8.85 -24.08
N ASP A 370 15.76 8.97 -22.77
CA ASP A 370 16.62 9.70 -21.84
C ASP A 370 17.24 8.74 -20.80
N PRO A 371 18.29 7.97 -21.16
CA PRO A 371 18.90 6.99 -20.27
C PRO A 371 19.52 7.63 -19.02
N ILE A 372 19.99 8.87 -19.11
CA ILE A 372 20.61 9.57 -17.97
C ILE A 372 19.54 9.85 -16.93
N ARG A 373 18.43 10.50 -17.32
CA ARG A 373 17.30 10.73 -16.40
C ARG A 373 16.69 9.42 -15.89
N GLY A 374 16.67 8.40 -16.75
CA GLY A 374 16.16 7.09 -16.36
C GLY A 374 16.98 6.44 -15.24
N VAL A 375 18.31 6.43 -15.38
CA VAL A 375 19.23 5.91 -14.35
C VAL A 375 19.16 6.75 -13.08
N THR A 376 19.08 8.08 -13.18
CA THR A 376 18.93 8.94 -11.99
C THR A 376 17.62 8.66 -11.27
N GLY A 377 16.50 8.49 -11.97
CA GLY A 377 15.21 8.16 -11.34
C GLY A 377 15.20 6.81 -10.61
N LEU A 378 15.90 5.81 -11.16
CA LEU A 378 16.11 4.53 -10.48
C LEU A 378 17.01 4.67 -9.24
N ALA A 379 18.08 5.47 -9.33
CA ALA A 379 18.94 5.76 -8.19
C ALA A 379 18.19 6.53 -7.09
N ASP A 380 17.33 7.48 -7.46
CA ASP A 380 16.46 8.21 -6.55
C ASP A 380 15.48 7.28 -5.86
N MET A 381 14.83 6.37 -6.59
CA MET A 381 13.98 5.34 -5.98
C MET A 381 14.76 4.56 -4.92
N VAL A 382 15.96 4.06 -5.22
CA VAL A 382 16.78 3.31 -4.26
C VAL A 382 17.11 4.18 -3.03
N SER A 383 17.51 5.44 -3.24
CA SER A 383 17.80 6.38 -2.17
C SER A 383 16.59 6.63 -1.26
N LEU A 384 15.41 6.85 -1.84
CA LEU A 384 14.14 7.04 -1.14
C LEU A 384 13.74 5.79 -0.36
N LEU A 385 13.98 4.59 -0.92
CA LEU A 385 13.71 3.33 -0.23
C LEU A 385 14.60 3.11 0.98
N VAL A 386 15.90 3.44 0.87
CA VAL A 386 16.80 3.39 2.03
C VAL A 386 16.38 4.41 3.08
N ALA A 387 16.08 5.65 2.68
CA ALA A 387 15.61 6.70 3.58
C ALA A 387 14.32 6.30 4.31
N LEU A 388 13.35 5.76 3.58
CA LEU A 388 12.10 5.23 4.12
C LEU A 388 12.37 4.09 5.11
N ALA A 389 13.17 3.08 4.72
CA ALA A 389 13.49 1.93 5.56
C ALA A 389 14.10 2.35 6.90
N VAL A 390 15.15 3.18 6.84
CA VAL A 390 15.85 3.69 8.01
C VAL A 390 14.92 4.58 8.84
N GLY A 391 14.12 5.42 8.21
CA GLY A 391 13.16 6.29 8.90
C GLY A 391 12.09 5.51 9.65
N MET A 392 11.55 4.44 9.06
CA MET A 392 10.61 3.54 9.75
C MET A 392 11.27 2.80 10.91
N LEU A 393 12.50 2.30 10.75
CA LEU A 393 13.24 1.65 11.84
C LEU A 393 13.48 2.59 13.02
N VAL A 394 13.95 3.80 12.74
CA VAL A 394 14.16 4.85 13.75
C VAL A 394 12.83 5.22 14.41
N GLY A 395 11.77 5.37 13.61
CA GLY A 395 10.44 5.68 14.13
C GLY A 395 9.86 4.57 15.01
N ALA A 396 10.05 3.30 14.63
CA ALA A 396 9.64 2.15 15.43
C ALA A 396 10.40 2.07 16.75
N ALA A 397 11.71 2.30 16.74
CA ALA A 397 12.52 2.38 17.95
C ALA A 397 12.06 3.54 18.86
N ALA A 398 11.78 4.72 18.29
CA ALA A 398 11.33 5.90 19.02
C ALA A 398 9.89 5.80 19.56
N ALA A 399 9.03 5.00 18.92
CA ALA A 399 7.69 4.70 19.44
C ALA A 399 7.75 3.91 20.76
N GLY A 400 8.92 3.36 21.12
CA GLY A 400 9.14 2.53 22.31
C GLY A 400 8.55 1.12 22.14
N PRO A 401 9.00 0.15 22.94
CA PRO A 401 8.46 -1.22 22.89
C PRO A 401 6.95 -1.20 23.12
N ALA A 402 6.21 -1.95 22.31
CA ALA A 402 4.87 -2.36 22.70
C ALA A 402 4.99 -2.99 24.11
N GLN A 403 4.12 -2.58 25.04
CA GLN A 403 4.13 -3.08 26.42
C GLN A 403 4.39 -4.60 26.42
N ARG A 404 5.48 -5.00 27.07
CA ARG A 404 5.96 -6.38 27.31
C ARG A 404 4.96 -7.47 26.87
N GLY A 405 5.14 -7.86 25.61
CA GLY A 405 4.60 -9.06 25.00
C GLY A 405 5.41 -9.46 23.77
N PHE A 406 6.67 -9.00 23.64
CA PHE A 406 7.52 -9.28 22.49
C PHE A 406 9.00 -9.29 22.83
N THR A 407 9.69 -10.31 22.28
CA THR A 407 11.10 -10.77 22.33
C THR A 407 11.54 -11.66 23.51
N PRO A 408 12.30 -12.73 23.22
CA PRO A 408 12.03 -13.86 22.31
C PRO A 408 11.24 -15.00 22.97
#